data_AF-A0A8T3U3D7-F1
#
_entry.id   AF-A0A8T3U3D7-F1
#
_cell.length_a   1.000
_cell.length_b   1.000
_cell.length_c   1.000
_cell.angle_alpha   90.00
_cell.angle_beta   90.00
_cell.angle_gamma   90.00
#
_symmetry.space_group_name_H-M   'P 1'
#
loop_
_entity.id
_entity.type
_entity.pdbx_description
1 polymer ?
#
loop_
_entity_poly.entity_id
_entity_poly.type
_entity_poly.pdbx_seq_one_letter_code
_entity_poly.pdbx_strand_id
1 'polypeptide(L)'
;MRNKSLVNSIRYIEQDVIDYIKRKLEKAEQDGYIAFDNIDVLTFLIYKMYIAMIIDWNGLYKKIDDKEISDNIMKILRNGIERKRGEND
;
A
#
# COMPACT_ATOMS: atom_id res chain seq x y z
N MET A 1 30.30 10.26 5.34
CA MET A 1 29.43 9.74 6.42
C MET A 1 27.99 10.05 6.07
N ARG A 2 27.13 9.04 5.85
CA ARG A 2 25.67 9.27 5.76
C ARG A 2 25.22 9.84 7.10
N ASN A 3 24.54 10.99 7.11
CA ASN A 3 24.09 11.63 8.35
C ASN A 3 23.11 10.70 9.06
N LYS A 4 23.54 10.02 10.14
CA LYS A 4 22.74 9.02 10.87
C LYS A 4 21.41 9.60 11.36
N SER A 5 21.37 10.89 11.70
CA SER A 5 20.15 11.59 12.09
C SER A 5 19.15 11.64 10.93
N LEU A 6 19.59 12.00 9.73
CA LEU A 6 18.75 12.03 8.53
C LEU A 6 18.19 10.64 8.17
N VAL A 7 19.02 9.59 8.27
CA VAL A 7 18.58 8.21 8.01
C VAL A 7 17.51 7.77 9.00
N ASN A 8 17.66 8.12 10.28
CA ASN A 8 16.66 7.80 11.30
C ASN A 8 15.35 8.57 11.08
N SER A 9 15.41 9.86 10.72
CA SER A 9 14.21 10.66 10.42
C SER A 9 13.42 10.08 9.25
N ILE A 10 14.10 9.64 8.18
CA ILE A 10 13.44 8.98 7.03
C ILE A 10 12.73 7.70 7.49
N ARG A 11 13.39 6.88 8.31
CA ARG A 11 12.79 5.65 8.84
C ARG A 11 11.52 5.90 9.67
N TYR A 12 11.48 6.98 10.46
CA TYR A 12 10.28 7.33 11.22
C TYR A 12 9.12 7.71 10.30
N ILE A 13 9.39 8.50 9.27
CA ILE A 13 8.38 8.86 8.26
C ILE A 13 7.87 7.62 7.53
N GLU A 14 8.77 6.71 7.14
CA GLU A 14 8.39 5.44 6.51
C GLU A 14 7.49 4.60 7.43
N GLN A 15 7.83 4.53 8.71
CA GLN A 15 7.01 3.81 9.70
C GLN A 15 5.63 4.45 9.87
N ASP A 16 5.55 5.78 9.97
CA ASP A 16 4.28 6.49 10.11
C ASP A 16 3.34 6.24 8.92
N VAL A 17 3.90 6.15 7.70
CA VAL A 17 3.16 5.82 6.48
C VAL A 17 2.66 4.37 6.53
N ILE A 18 3.51 3.42 6.91
CA ILE A 18 3.16 2.00 7.05
C ILE A 18 2.04 1.83 8.09
N ASP A 19 2.18 2.45 9.26
CA ASP A 19 1.19 2.39 10.34
C ASP A 19 -0.14 3.02 9.93
N TYR A 20 -0.10 4.10 9.13
CA TYR A 20 -1.30 4.71 8.58
C TYR A 20 -2.04 3.76 7.62
N ILE A 21 -1.33 3.10 6.70
CA ILE A 21 -1.91 2.12 5.79
C ILE A 21 -2.54 0.97 6.59
N LYS A 22 -1.81 0.44 7.57
CA LYS A 22 -2.30 -0.64 8.44
C LYS A 22 -3.61 -0.27 9.13
N ARG A 23 -3.67 0.89 9.80
CA ARG A 23 -4.90 1.37 10.46
C ARG A 23 -6.09 1.48 9.52
N LYS A 24 -5.86 1.87 8.25
CA LYS A 24 -6.92 1.94 7.24
C LYS A 24 -7.43 0.56 6.83
N LEU A 25 -6.54 -0.43 6.70
CA LEU A 25 -6.91 -1.81 6.40
C LEU A 25 -7.67 -2.47 7.55
N GLU A 26 -7.21 -2.29 8.80
CA GLU A 26 -7.92 -2.78 10.00
C GLU A 26 -9.34 -2.24 10.04
N LYS A 27 -9.51 -0.94 9.79
CA LYS A 27 -10.82 -0.32 9.78
C LYS A 27 -11.71 -0.86 8.66
N ALA A 28 -11.16 -1.06 7.47
CA ALA A 28 -11.91 -1.60 6.33
C ALA A 28 -12.33 -3.06 6.53
N GLU A 29 -11.50 -3.87 7.19
CA GLU A 29 -11.85 -5.24 7.57
C GLU A 29 -12.95 -5.26 8.64
N GLN A 30 -12.81 -4.44 9.68
CA GLN A 30 -13.83 -4.29 10.74
C GLN A 30 -15.20 -3.88 10.19
N ASP A 31 -15.20 -2.99 9.18
CA ASP A 31 -16.42 -2.53 8.50
C ASP A 31 -16.94 -3.54 7.45
N GLY A 32 -16.24 -4.66 7.25
CA GLY A 32 -16.66 -5.76 6.38
C GLY A 32 -16.40 -5.54 4.88
N TYR A 33 -15.62 -4.53 4.50
CA TYR A 33 -15.33 -4.21 3.10
C TYR A 33 -14.31 -5.16 2.47
N ILE A 34 -13.35 -5.64 3.27
CA ILE A 34 -12.23 -6.46 2.80
C ILE A 34 -12.03 -7.69 3.71
N ALA A 35 -11.30 -8.67 3.22
CA ALA A 35 -10.80 -9.80 4.00
C ALA A 35 -9.35 -10.07 3.62
N PHE A 36 -8.51 -10.43 4.58
CA PHE A 36 -7.12 -10.79 4.36
C PHE A 36 -6.63 -11.76 5.43
N ASP A 37 -5.63 -12.58 5.09
CA ASP A 37 -5.08 -13.56 6.04
C ASP A 37 -4.06 -12.93 6.99
N ASN A 38 -3.31 -11.94 6.51
CA ASN A 38 -2.25 -11.29 7.28
C ASN A 38 -2.12 -9.81 6.90
N ILE A 39 -2.41 -8.95 7.88
CA ILE A 39 -2.41 -7.50 7.68
C ILE A 39 -1.02 -6.91 7.44
N ASP A 40 0.02 -7.47 8.08
CA ASP A 40 1.37 -6.96 7.96
C ASP A 40 1.92 -7.23 6.55
N VAL A 41 1.61 -8.41 6.00
CA VAL A 41 1.92 -8.76 4.61
C VAL A 41 1.21 -7.82 3.64
N LEU A 42 -0.10 -7.61 3.81
CA LEU A 42 -0.87 -6.73 2.92
C LEU A 42 -0.36 -5.28 2.97
N THR A 43 -0.08 -4.78 4.18
CA THR A 43 0.47 -3.43 4.39
C THR A 43 1.83 -3.27 3.71
N PHE A 44 2.72 -4.25 3.89
CA PHE A 44 4.03 -4.28 3.24
C PHE A 44 3.91 -4.24 1.72
N LEU A 45 3.04 -5.07 1.13
CA LEU A 45 2.83 -5.13 -0.31
C LEU A 45 2.31 -3.81 -0.87
N ILE A 46 1.29 -3.20 -0.24
CA ILE A 46 0.75 -1.90 -0.67
C ILE A 46 1.83 -0.83 -0.66
N TYR A 47 2.59 -0.74 0.44
CA TYR A 47 3.67 0.24 0.56
C TYR A 47 4.75 0.02 -0.50
N LYS A 48 5.18 -1.23 -0.73
CA LYS A 48 6.21 -1.54 -1.74
C LYS A 48 5.74 -1.27 -3.17
N MET A 49 4.49 -1.59 -3.50
CA MET A 49 3.92 -1.28 -4.82
C MET A 49 3.92 0.22 -5.07
N TYR A 50 3.50 1.03 -4.10
CA TYR A 50 3.50 2.49 -4.24
C TYR A 50 4.91 3.05 -4.50
N ILE A 51 5.90 2.62 -3.72
CA ILE A 51 7.29 3.06 -3.89
C ILE A 51 7.85 2.66 -5.26
N ALA A 52 7.62 1.41 -5.69
CA ALA A 52 8.08 0.94 -7.00
C ALA A 52 7.45 1.73 -8.16
N MET A 53 6.17 2.09 -8.04
CA MET A 53 5.46 2.88 -9.06
C MET A 53 5.96 4.32 -9.17
N ILE A 54 6.48 4.90 -8.09
CA ILE A 54 7.03 6.27 -8.12
C ILE A 54 8.50 6.28 -8.55
N ILE A 55 9.29 5.36 -8.02
CA ILE A 55 10.75 5.34 -8.19
C ILE A 55 11.16 4.57 -9.44
N ASP A 56 10.75 3.30 -9.53
CA ASP A 56 11.29 2.37 -10.53
C ASP A 56 10.57 2.51 -11.88
N TRP A 57 9.27 2.75 -11.85
CA TRP A 57 8.45 2.83 -13.06
C TRP A 57 8.95 3.93 -14.01
N ASN A 58 9.24 5.12 -13.48
CA ASN A 58 9.70 6.26 -14.26
C ASN A 58 11.09 6.02 -14.91
N GLY A 59 11.87 5.07 -14.41
CA GLY A 59 13.17 4.70 -14.97
C GLY A 59 13.10 3.67 -16.09
N LEU A 60 12.02 2.88 -16.16
CA LEU A 60 11.91 1.72 -17.06
C LEU A 60 10.77 1.85 -18.08
N TYR A 61 9.76 2.66 -17.78
CA TYR A 61 8.51 2.73 -18.54
C TYR A 61 8.11 4.17 -18.84
N LYS A 62 7.05 4.33 -19.66
CA LYS A 62 6.47 5.63 -19.93
C LYS A 62 5.99 6.25 -18.62
N LYS A 63 6.33 7.52 -18.41
CA LYS A 63 5.84 8.31 -17.28
C LYS A 63 4.32 8.23 -17.22
N ILE A 64 3.83 7.70 -16.12
CA ILE A 64 2.41 7.69 -15.74
C ILE A 64 2.19 8.85 -14.78
N ASP A 65 0.98 9.41 -14.80
CA ASP A 65 0.62 10.44 -13.84
C ASP A 65 0.14 9.82 -12.51
N ASP A 66 0.07 10.64 -11.46
CA ASP A 66 -0.29 10.20 -10.11
C ASP A 66 -1.69 9.55 -10.07
N LYS A 67 -2.59 9.99 -10.95
CA LYS A 67 -3.95 9.45 -11.06
C LYS A 67 -3.91 8.04 -11.64
N GLU A 68 -3.14 7.81 -12.68
CA GLU A 68 -2.96 6.51 -13.30
C GLU A 68 -2.28 5.52 -12.35
N ILE A 69 -1.31 5.96 -11.55
CA ILE A 69 -0.72 5.14 -10.46
C ILE A 69 -1.80 4.70 -9.47
N SER A 70 -2.58 5.67 -8.96
CA SER A 70 -3.62 5.42 -7.97
C SER A 70 -4.72 4.49 -8.50
N ASP A 71 -5.21 4.73 -9.72
CA ASP A 71 -6.27 3.95 -10.36
C ASP A 71 -5.84 2.49 -10.55
N ASN A 72 -4.59 2.25 -10.99
CA ASN A 72 -4.07 0.90 -11.18
C ASN A 72 -3.87 0.16 -9.86
N ILE A 73 -3.25 0.79 -8.85
CA ILE A 73 -3.08 0.18 -7.53
C ILE A 73 -4.45 -0.15 -6.92
N MET A 74 -5.41 0.79 -6.98
CA MET A 74 -6.75 0.59 -6.44
C MET A 74 -7.48 -0.56 -7.13
N LYS A 75 -7.36 -0.67 -8.46
CA LYS A 75 -7.97 -1.76 -9.23
C LYS A 75 -7.38 -3.12 -8.84
N ILE A 76 -6.07 -3.21 -8.65
CA ILE A 76 -5.39 -4.44 -8.20
C ILE A 76 -5.89 -4.82 -6.81
N LEU A 77 -5.93 -3.86 -5.89
CA LEU A 77 -6.38 -4.10 -4.52
C LEU A 77 -7.83 -4.57 -4.49
N ARG A 78 -8.76 -3.85 -5.13
CA ARG A 78 -10.18 -4.26 -5.19
C ARG A 78 -10.34 -5.69 -5.68
N ASN A 79 -9.73 -6.04 -6.81
CA ASN A 79 -9.87 -7.40 -7.35
C ASN A 79 -9.17 -8.48 -6.49
N GLY A 80 -8.18 -8.11 -5.67
CA GLY A 80 -7.40 -9.04 -4.85
C GLY A 80 -7.89 -9.22 -3.42
N ILE A 81 -8.52 -8.20 -2.81
CA ILE A 81 -8.87 -8.19 -1.37
C ILE A 81 -10.32 -7.81 -1.08
N GLU A 82 -11.09 -7.38 -2.08
CA GLU A 82 -12.52 -7.11 -1.90
C GLU A 82 -13.23 -8.42 -1.54
N ARG A 83 -14.03 -8.37 -0.48
CA ARG A 83 -14.81 -9.53 -0.06
C ARG A 83 -15.82 -9.88 -1.16
N LYS A 84 -15.76 -11.11 -1.67
CA LYS A 84 -16.73 -11.58 -2.66
C LYS A 84 -18.11 -11.68 -2.01
N ARG A 85 -19.14 -11.12 -2.65
CA ARG A 85 -20.53 -11.37 -2.25
C ARG A 85 -20.84 -12.85 -2.49
N GLY A 86 -21.04 -13.60 -1.41
CA GLY A 86 -21.48 -15.01 -1.46
C GLY A 86 -20.70 -15.99 -0.58
N GLU A 87 -19.67 -15.57 0.16
CA GLU A 87 -18.88 -16.49 1.02
C GLU A 87 -19.40 -16.58 2.47
N ASN A 88 -20.58 -16.00 2.77
CA ASN A 88 -21.23 -16.07 4.09
C ASN A 88 -22.72 -16.50 3.99
N ASP A 89 -23.04 -17.44 3.09
CA ASP A 89 -24.33 -18.15 3.11
C ASP A 89 -24.13 -19.59 3.63
#